data_AF-A0A970BJ63-F1
#
_entry.id   AF-A0A970BJ63-F1
#
_cell.length_a   1.000
_cell.length_b   1.000
_cell.length_c   1.000
_cell.angle_alpha   90.00
_cell.angle_beta   90.00
_cell.angle_gamma   90.00
#
_symmetry.space_group_name_H-M   'P 1'
#
loop_
_entity.id
_entity.type
_entity.pdbx_description
1 polymer ?
#
loop_
_entity_poly.entity_id
_entity_poly.type
_entity_poly.pdbx_seq_one_letter_code
_entity_poly.pdbx_strand_id
1 'polypeptide(L)'
;MFPDLNSQEIQLLTNFNMLTPDNKREILEYMKYVSSKQYRAEIYSQVLNNPLLHSGLMQALRMCEREDTGLDEINNKISQLKYMYYNMLEKTNHKYEESFQEARVDDLVKDWACIGFENVLDAVRTRSKEVMARELEEMIDRLTKLTKKDGKRRIIAV
;
A
#
# COMPACT_ATOMS: atom_id res chain seq x y z
N MET A 1 34.20 -9.89 1.21
CA MET A 1 34.12 -9.33 2.59
C MET A 1 33.74 -7.87 2.45
N PHE A 2 32.62 -7.48 3.06
CA PHE A 2 31.89 -6.22 2.90
C PHE A 2 32.80 -4.97 2.78
N PRO A 3 33.01 -4.43 1.56
CA PRO A 3 33.93 -3.29 1.36
C PRO A 3 33.35 -1.92 1.72
N ASP A 4 32.05 -1.80 2.02
CA ASP A 4 31.37 -0.49 2.14
C ASP A 4 30.62 -0.30 3.47
N LEU A 5 31.09 -0.91 4.57
CA LEU A 5 30.49 -0.64 5.87
C LEU A 5 30.98 0.69 6.43
N ASN A 6 30.05 1.59 6.76
CA ASN A 6 30.35 2.83 7.43
C ASN A 6 30.66 2.60 8.92
N SER A 7 31.19 3.64 9.59
CA SER A 7 31.61 3.55 11.00
C SER A 7 30.46 3.16 11.95
N GLN A 8 29.23 3.56 11.67
CA GLN A 8 28.06 3.22 12.48
C GLN A 8 27.67 1.75 12.33
N GLU A 9 27.76 1.19 11.12
CA GLU A 9 27.48 -0.21 10.84
C GLU A 9 28.53 -1.13 11.48
N ILE A 10 29.81 -0.75 11.42
CA ILE A 10 30.89 -1.45 12.12
C ILE A 10 30.65 -1.44 13.63
N GLN A 11 30.27 -0.29 14.19
CA GLN A 11 29.97 -0.17 15.62
C GLN A 11 28.77 -1.03 16.02
N LEU A 12 27.70 -1.03 15.23
CA LEU A 12 26.51 -1.85 15.46
C LEU A 12 26.86 -3.35 15.48
N LEU A 13 27.61 -3.83 14.48
CA LEU A 13 28.04 -5.23 14.40
C LEU A 13 28.97 -5.61 15.56
N THR A 14 29.90 -4.71 15.91
CA THR A 14 30.82 -4.92 17.03
C THR A 14 30.07 -5.06 18.35
N ASN A 15 29.15 -4.12 18.63
CA ASN A 15 28.32 -4.15 19.83
C ASN A 15 27.42 -5.39 19.84
N PHE A 16 26.78 -5.71 18.72
CA PHE A 16 25.93 -6.89 18.60
C PHE A 16 26.69 -8.18 18.89
N ASN A 17 27.93 -8.31 18.39
CA ASN A 17 28.75 -9.51 18.59
C ASN A 17 29.13 -9.75 20.05
N MET A 18 29.28 -8.69 20.86
CA MET A 18 29.59 -8.78 22.28
C MET A 18 28.42 -9.24 23.16
N LEU A 19 27.20 -9.26 22.62
CA LEU A 19 26.01 -9.64 23.37
C LEU A 19 25.90 -11.15 23.59
N THR A 20 25.20 -11.53 24.67
CA THR A 20 24.76 -12.90 24.92
C THR A 20 23.77 -13.36 23.83
N PRO A 21 23.62 -14.68 23.59
CA PRO A 21 22.63 -15.19 22.64
C PRO A 21 21.20 -14.68 22.89
N ASP A 22 20.79 -14.56 24.15
CA ASP A 22 19.46 -14.03 24.51
C ASP A 22 19.30 -12.56 24.12
N ASN A 23 20.27 -11.72 24.46
CA ASN A 23 20.22 -10.30 24.11
C ASN A 23 20.30 -10.08 22.58
N LYS A 24 21.04 -10.93 21.86
CA LYS A 24 21.04 -10.91 20.38
C LYS A 24 19.65 -11.19 19.82
N ARG A 25 18.96 -12.19 20.35
CA ARG A 25 17.58 -12.52 19.96
C ARG A 25 16.63 -11.36 20.23
N GLU A 26 16.68 -10.77 21.42
CA GLU A 26 15.83 -9.60 21.77
C GLU A 26 16.05 -8.42 20.82
N ILE A 27 17.31 -8.11 20.48
CA ILE A 27 17.60 -7.04 19.52
C ILE A 27 17.07 -7.39 18.13
N LEU A 28 17.23 -8.63 17.66
CA LEU A 28 16.69 -9.04 16.36
C LEU A 28 15.16 -8.95 16.32
N GLU A 29 14.47 -9.35 17.40
CA GLU A 29 13.02 -9.20 17.54
C GLU A 29 12.61 -7.72 17.53
N TYR A 30 13.34 -6.87 18.27
CA TYR A 30 13.08 -5.42 18.26
C TYR A 30 13.32 -4.80 16.88
N MET A 31 14.40 -5.18 16.19
CA MET A 31 14.68 -4.71 14.84
C MET A 31 13.56 -5.11 13.88
N LYS A 32 13.08 -6.36 13.93
CA LYS A 32 11.92 -6.84 13.16
C LYS A 32 10.65 -6.02 13.47
N TYR A 33 10.40 -5.71 14.74
CA TYR A 33 9.26 -4.90 15.14
C TYR A 33 9.35 -3.47 14.57
N VAL A 34 10.50 -2.80 14.75
CA VAL A 34 10.70 -1.43 14.27
C VAL A 34 10.61 -1.35 12.75
N SER A 35 11.25 -2.28 12.04
CA SER A 35 11.18 -2.32 10.58
C SER A 35 9.74 -2.62 10.11
N SER A 36 8.97 -3.47 10.82
CA SER A 36 7.58 -3.77 10.46
C SER A 36 6.72 -2.52 10.56
N LYS A 37 6.90 -1.78 11.64
CA LYS A 37 6.22 -0.50 11.86
C LYS A 37 6.59 0.52 10.77
N GLN A 38 7.86 0.58 10.38
CA GLN A 38 8.31 1.46 9.29
C GLN A 38 7.69 1.06 7.96
N TYR A 39 7.72 -0.23 7.61
CA TYR A 39 7.11 -0.78 6.41
C TYR A 39 5.63 -0.37 6.30
N ARG A 40 4.84 -0.53 7.37
CA ARG A 40 3.42 -0.14 7.35
C ARG A 40 3.22 1.37 7.23
N ALA A 41 4.09 2.18 7.82
CA ALA A 41 4.06 3.63 7.64
C ALA A 41 4.40 4.05 6.19
N GLU A 42 5.32 3.32 5.54
CA GLU A 42 5.65 3.52 4.12
C GLU A 42 4.50 3.09 3.22
N ILE A 43 3.86 1.94 3.45
CA ILE A 43 2.64 1.53 2.74
C ILE A 43 1.55 2.60 2.85
N TYR A 44 1.30 3.09 4.07
CA TYR A 44 0.33 4.15 4.30
C TYR A 44 0.66 5.41 3.50
N SER A 45 1.92 5.88 3.54
CA SER A 45 2.29 7.16 2.94
C SER A 45 2.46 7.10 1.43
N GLN A 46 3.06 6.03 0.90
CA GLN A 46 3.42 5.89 -0.51
C GLN A 46 2.28 5.30 -1.36
N VAL A 47 1.45 4.43 -0.76
CA VAL A 47 0.40 3.71 -1.49
C VAL A 47 -0.97 4.30 -1.21
N LEU A 48 -1.41 4.31 0.05
CA LEU A 48 -2.79 4.71 0.41
C LEU A 48 -3.00 6.22 0.37
N ASN A 49 -2.12 6.98 1.03
CA ASN A 49 -2.19 8.43 1.09
C ASN A 49 -1.49 9.08 -0.12
N ASN A 50 -1.52 8.39 -1.26
CA ASN A 50 -0.94 8.88 -2.50
C ASN A 50 -1.91 9.84 -3.22
N PRO A 51 -1.54 11.13 -3.40
CA PRO A 51 -2.43 12.10 -4.03
C PRO A 51 -2.78 11.77 -5.49
N LEU A 52 -1.89 11.07 -6.21
CA LEU A 52 -2.14 10.68 -7.60
C LEU A 52 -3.18 9.57 -7.69
N LEU A 53 -3.16 8.62 -6.74
CA LEU A 53 -4.18 7.59 -6.66
C LEU A 53 -5.56 8.19 -6.36
N HIS A 54 -5.63 9.03 -5.33
CA HIS A 54 -6.89 9.67 -4.94
C HIS A 54 -7.43 10.58 -6.06
N SER A 55 -6.61 11.46 -6.61
CA SER A 55 -7.03 12.35 -7.72
C SER A 55 -7.40 11.56 -8.97
N GLY A 56 -6.72 10.45 -9.24
CA GLY A 56 -7.03 9.54 -10.33
C GLY A 56 -8.39 8.87 -10.18
N LEU A 57 -8.74 8.38 -8.98
CA LEU A 57 -10.05 7.81 -8.68
C LEU A 57 -11.16 8.88 -8.82
N MET A 58 -10.95 10.08 -8.27
CA MET A 58 -11.89 11.20 -8.45
C MET A 58 -12.05 11.61 -9.91
N GLN A 59 -10.99 11.53 -10.72
CA GLN A 59 -11.07 11.77 -12.15
C GLN A 59 -11.93 10.70 -12.84
N ALA A 60 -11.72 9.43 -12.52
CA ALA A 60 -12.51 8.34 -13.08
C ALA A 60 -14.00 8.46 -12.71
N LEU A 61 -14.31 8.87 -11.48
CA LEU A 61 -15.68 9.14 -11.05
C LEU A 61 -16.34 10.24 -11.92
N ARG A 62 -15.65 11.36 -12.10
CA ARG A 62 -16.14 12.45 -12.97
C ARG A 62 -16.28 12.04 -14.44
N MET A 63 -15.49 11.07 -14.91
CA MET A 63 -15.64 10.51 -16.24
C MET A 63 -16.94 9.68 -16.37
N CYS A 64 -17.38 9.00 -15.30
CA CYS A 64 -18.67 8.31 -15.28
C CYS A 64 -19.87 9.28 -15.33
N GLU A 65 -19.75 10.45 -14.69
CA GLU A 65 -20.80 11.47 -14.66
C GLU A 65 -20.98 12.18 -16.01
N ARG A 66 -19.95 12.15 -16.88
CA ARG A 66 -19.96 12.80 -18.17
C ARG A 66 -20.61 11.90 -19.24
N GLU A 67 -21.61 12.44 -19.93
CA GLU A 67 -22.33 11.71 -20.98
C GLU A 67 -21.43 11.34 -22.18
N ASP A 68 -20.51 12.24 -22.55
CA ASP A 68 -19.64 12.14 -23.72
C ASP A 68 -18.49 11.11 -23.58
N THR A 69 -18.15 10.72 -22.35
CA THR A 69 -17.00 9.85 -22.11
C THR A 69 -17.32 8.38 -22.42
N GLY A 70 -16.55 7.71 -23.28
CA GLY A 70 -16.78 6.31 -23.60
C GLY A 70 -16.50 5.37 -22.41
N LEU A 71 -17.23 4.26 -22.29
CA LEU A 71 -16.97 3.23 -21.26
C LEU A 71 -15.54 2.67 -21.33
N ASP A 72 -15.00 2.52 -22.54
CA ASP A 72 -13.64 2.04 -22.77
C ASP A 72 -12.58 3.00 -22.22
N GLU A 73 -12.82 4.32 -22.31
CA GLU A 73 -11.93 5.33 -21.75
C GLU A 73 -11.89 5.26 -20.23
N ILE A 74 -13.05 5.09 -19.60
CA ILE A 74 -13.17 4.91 -18.16
C ILE A 74 -12.46 3.62 -17.74
N ASN A 75 -12.71 2.51 -18.43
CA ASN A 75 -12.08 1.22 -18.15
C ASN A 75 -10.55 1.27 -18.27
N ASN A 76 -10.02 1.95 -19.30
CA ASN A 76 -8.59 2.18 -19.46
C ASN A 76 -8.03 3.00 -18.29
N LYS A 77 -8.75 4.04 -17.84
CA LYS A 77 -8.34 4.82 -16.67
C LYS A 77 -8.29 3.97 -15.40
N ILE A 78 -9.31 3.16 -15.15
CA ILE A 78 -9.35 2.26 -13.98
C ILE A 78 -8.21 1.25 -14.02
N SER A 79 -7.94 0.67 -15.19
CA SER A 79 -6.84 -0.29 -15.38
C SER A 79 -5.47 0.35 -15.11
N GLN A 80 -5.26 1.60 -15.55
CA GLN A 80 -4.06 2.36 -15.23
C GLN A 80 -3.90 2.63 -13.73
N LEU A 81 -4.98 2.98 -13.04
CA LEU A 81 -4.97 3.21 -11.58
C LEU A 81 -4.67 1.91 -10.82
N LYS A 82 -5.26 0.80 -11.25
CA LYS A 82 -4.97 -0.54 -10.72
C LYS A 82 -3.50 -0.87 -10.85
N TYR A 83 -2.95 -0.73 -12.06
CA TYR A 83 -1.53 -0.96 -12.31
C TYR A 83 -0.63 -0.07 -11.45
N MET A 84 -0.91 1.23 -11.39
CA MET A 84 -0.16 2.18 -10.58
C MET A 84 -0.17 1.78 -9.11
N TYR A 85 -1.34 1.44 -8.55
CA TYR A 85 -1.47 0.98 -7.17
C TYR A 85 -0.58 -0.25 -6.89
N TYR A 86 -0.70 -1.30 -7.70
CA TYR A 86 0.06 -2.53 -7.49
C TYR A 86 1.56 -2.33 -7.66
N ASN A 87 1.99 -1.46 -8.58
CA ASN A 87 3.40 -1.12 -8.75
C ASN A 87 3.96 -0.36 -7.53
N MET A 88 3.20 0.58 -6.96
CA MET A 88 3.61 1.26 -5.71
C MET A 88 3.69 0.28 -4.54
N LEU A 89 2.73 -0.63 -4.43
CA LEU A 89 2.71 -1.67 -3.42
C LEU A 89 3.91 -2.63 -3.56
N GLU A 90 4.17 -3.11 -4.77
CA GLU A 90 5.29 -4.01 -5.07
C GLU A 90 6.64 -3.36 -4.78
N LYS A 91 6.86 -2.11 -5.23
CA LYS A 91 8.08 -1.36 -4.92
C LYS A 91 8.30 -1.20 -3.42
N THR A 92 7.23 -0.93 -2.68
CA THR A 92 7.30 -0.83 -1.22
C THR A 92 7.64 -2.19 -0.61
N ASN A 93 7.02 -3.28 -1.06
CA ASN A 93 7.31 -4.63 -0.56
C ASN A 93 8.75 -5.07 -0.85
N HIS A 94 9.25 -4.85 -2.07
CA HIS A 94 10.57 -5.28 -2.49
C HIS A 94 11.70 -4.67 -1.64
N LYS A 95 11.52 -3.42 -1.18
CA LYS A 95 12.47 -2.76 -0.25
C LYS A 95 12.67 -3.52 1.06
N TYR A 96 11.70 -4.33 1.46
CA TYR A 96 11.65 -5.01 2.74
C TYR A 96 11.67 -6.54 2.62
N GLU A 97 11.72 -7.09 1.40
CA GLU A 97 11.60 -8.52 1.09
C GLU A 97 12.64 -9.39 1.81
N GLU A 98 13.89 -8.92 1.91
CA GLU A 98 14.97 -9.63 2.61
C GLU A 98 14.83 -9.57 4.15
N SER A 99 14.13 -8.56 4.67
CA SER A 99 13.95 -8.34 6.12
C SER A 99 12.72 -9.04 6.68
N PHE A 100 11.78 -9.45 5.82
CA PHE A 100 10.52 -10.07 6.24
C PHE A 100 10.13 -11.25 5.35
N GLN A 101 10.43 -12.46 5.81
CA GLN A 101 9.80 -13.65 5.26
C GLN A 101 8.33 -13.81 5.71
N GLU A 102 7.90 -13.08 6.75
CA GLU A 102 6.58 -13.27 7.41
C GLU A 102 5.67 -12.02 7.44
N ALA A 103 6.19 -10.81 7.19
CA ALA A 103 5.36 -9.60 7.18
C ALA A 103 4.59 -9.48 5.87
N ARG A 104 3.54 -10.29 5.75
CA ARG A 104 2.55 -10.10 4.70
C ARG A 104 1.89 -8.74 4.92
N VAL A 105 1.86 -7.97 3.83
CA VAL A 105 1.05 -6.76 3.64
C VAL A 105 -0.23 -6.86 4.47
N ASP A 106 -0.58 -5.81 5.21
CA ASP A 106 -1.84 -5.74 5.94
C ASP A 106 -2.99 -6.15 5.00
N ASP A 107 -3.66 -7.27 5.31
CA ASP A 107 -4.69 -7.88 4.47
C ASP A 107 -5.76 -6.83 4.10
N LEU A 108 -6.00 -5.87 5.01
CA LEU A 108 -6.91 -4.75 4.79
C LEU A 108 -6.55 -3.90 3.56
N VAL A 109 -5.27 -3.66 3.31
CA VAL A 109 -4.78 -2.83 2.19
C VAL A 109 -4.95 -3.56 0.88
N LYS A 110 -4.59 -4.84 0.86
CA LYS A 110 -4.79 -5.71 -0.32
C LYS A 110 -6.26 -5.90 -0.61
N ASP A 111 -7.06 -6.24 0.39
CA ASP A 111 -8.49 -6.50 0.25
C ASP A 111 -9.23 -5.28 -0.25
N TRP A 112 -8.95 -4.09 0.27
CA TRP A 112 -9.53 -2.85 -0.24
C TRP A 112 -9.28 -2.69 -1.74
N ALA A 113 -8.05 -2.89 -2.20
CA ALA A 113 -7.70 -2.71 -3.60
C ALA A 113 -8.21 -3.84 -4.50
N CYS A 114 -8.07 -5.10 -4.10
CA CYS A 114 -8.61 -6.25 -4.82
C CYS A 114 -10.12 -6.07 -5.03
N ILE A 115 -10.87 -5.93 -3.93
CA ILE A 115 -12.32 -5.83 -3.97
C ILE A 115 -12.74 -4.55 -4.71
N GLY A 116 -12.13 -3.40 -4.40
CA GLY A 116 -12.49 -2.13 -5.01
C GLY A 116 -12.29 -2.11 -6.52
N PHE A 117 -11.10 -2.52 -7.00
CA PHE A 117 -10.86 -2.55 -8.44
C PHE A 117 -11.66 -3.64 -9.15
N GLU A 118 -11.87 -4.80 -8.54
CA GLU A 118 -12.70 -5.86 -9.14
C GLU A 118 -14.15 -5.43 -9.29
N ASN A 119 -14.75 -4.85 -8.26
CA ASN A 119 -16.11 -4.33 -8.32
C ASN A 119 -16.29 -3.30 -9.44
N VAL A 120 -15.37 -2.33 -9.54
CA VAL A 120 -15.44 -1.29 -10.59
C VAL A 120 -15.26 -1.91 -11.99
N LEU A 121 -14.34 -2.86 -12.15
CA LEU A 121 -14.11 -3.56 -13.43
C LEU A 121 -15.27 -4.48 -13.80
N ASP A 122 -15.94 -5.10 -12.84
CA ASP A 122 -17.15 -5.88 -13.07
C ASP A 122 -18.34 -4.98 -13.44
N ALA A 123 -18.43 -3.78 -12.85
CA ALA A 123 -19.42 -2.79 -13.25
C ALA A 123 -19.29 -2.38 -14.73
N VAL A 124 -18.08 -2.38 -15.30
CA VAL A 124 -17.87 -2.18 -16.76
C VAL A 124 -18.63 -3.23 -17.57
N ARG A 125 -18.67 -4.49 -17.12
CA ARG A 125 -19.37 -5.58 -17.81
C ARG A 125 -20.89 -5.36 -17.85
N THR A 126 -21.43 -4.64 -16.87
CA THR A 126 -22.85 -4.26 -16.84
C THR A 126 -23.21 -3.12 -17.78
N ARG A 127 -22.21 -2.48 -18.43
CA ARG A 127 -22.34 -1.32 -19.33
C ARG A 127 -23.11 -0.14 -18.73
N SER A 128 -23.14 -0.01 -17.40
CA SER A 128 -23.80 1.08 -16.71
C SER A 128 -22.78 2.00 -16.03
N LYS A 129 -22.71 3.25 -16.53
CA LYS A 129 -21.90 4.31 -15.91
C LYS A 129 -22.36 4.63 -14.49
N GLU A 130 -23.67 4.51 -14.22
CA GLU A 130 -24.24 4.73 -12.89
C GLU A 130 -23.72 3.70 -11.88
N VAL A 131 -23.68 2.42 -12.28
CA VAL A 131 -23.12 1.36 -11.43
C VAL A 131 -21.63 1.61 -11.21
N MET A 132 -20.88 1.96 -12.26
CA MET A 132 -19.45 2.28 -12.12
C MET A 132 -19.19 3.47 -11.19
N ALA A 133 -20.00 4.54 -11.30
CA ALA A 133 -19.90 5.70 -10.42
C ALA A 133 -20.11 5.30 -8.96
N ARG A 134 -21.15 4.51 -8.67
CA ARG A 134 -21.42 4.01 -7.31
C ARG A 134 -20.27 3.18 -6.74
N GLU A 135 -19.73 2.23 -7.50
CA GLU A 135 -18.60 1.42 -7.04
C GLU A 135 -17.33 2.28 -6.82
N LEU A 136 -17.12 3.31 -7.64
CA LEU A 136 -16.03 4.26 -7.46
C LEU A 136 -16.20 5.13 -6.21
N GLU A 137 -17.40 5.64 -5.96
CA GLU A 137 -17.71 6.39 -4.73
C GLU A 137 -17.44 5.54 -3.50
N GLU A 138 -17.89 4.28 -3.50
CA GLU A 138 -17.65 3.36 -2.39
C GLU A 138 -16.15 3.08 -2.21
N MET A 139 -15.41 2.85 -3.29
CA MET A 139 -13.96 2.65 -3.24
C MET A 139 -13.23 3.87 -2.66
N ILE A 140 -13.61 5.08 -3.07
CA ILE A 140 -13.04 6.35 -2.60
C ILE A 140 -13.37 6.60 -1.12
N ASP A 141 -14.61 6.35 -0.70
CA ASP A 141 -15.00 6.49 0.71
C ASP A 141 -14.23 5.50 1.60
N ARG A 142 -14.10 4.24 1.18
CA ARG A 142 -13.29 3.24 1.89
C ARG A 142 -11.82 3.67 1.97
N LEU A 143 -11.23 4.18 0.89
CA LEU A 143 -9.86 4.71 0.89
C LEU A 143 -9.72 5.87 1.88
N THR A 144 -10.69 6.78 1.89
CA THR A 144 -10.72 7.93 2.79
C THR A 144 -10.83 7.51 4.26
N LYS A 145 -11.58 6.45 4.55
CA LYS A 145 -11.66 5.86 5.89
C LYS A 145 -10.33 5.24 6.32
N LEU A 146 -9.61 4.59 5.40
CA LEU A 146 -8.28 4.01 5.67
C LEU A 146 -7.22 5.09 5.91
N THR A 147 -7.32 6.25 5.25
CA THR A 147 -6.37 7.38 5.40
C THR A 147 -6.72 8.34 6.54
N LYS A 148 -7.88 8.19 7.19
CA LYS A 148 -8.21 8.96 8.41
C LYS A 148 -7.39 8.51 9.61
N LYS A 149 -7.29 9.36 10.63
CA LYS A 149 -6.44 9.18 11.84
C LYS A 149 -6.63 7.82 12.52
N ASP A 150 -7.85 7.29 12.54
CA ASP A 150 -8.15 5.97 13.11
C ASP A 150 -7.76 4.82 12.20
N GLY A 151 -7.90 4.95 10.88
CA GLY A 151 -7.39 3.99 9.89
C GLY A 151 -5.86 3.94 9.90
N LYS A 152 -5.20 5.09 9.96
CA LYS A 152 -3.75 5.21 10.15
C LYS A 152 -3.28 4.49 11.42
N ARG A 153 -4.02 4.62 12.53
CA ARG A 153 -3.71 3.89 13.78
C ARG A 153 -3.87 2.38 13.59
N ARG A 154 -4.94 1.90 12.94
CA ARG A 154 -5.14 0.47 12.69
C ARG A 154 -4.01 -0.13 11.85
N ILE A 155 -3.52 0.60 10.86
CA ILE A 155 -2.44 0.14 9.99
C ILE A 155 -1.08 0.19 10.70
N ILE A 156 -0.80 1.24 11.48
CA ILE A 156 0.53 1.47 12.09
C ILE A 156 0.69 0.84 13.49
N ALA A 157 -0.39 0.68 14.26
CA ALA A 157 -0.34 0.34 15.69
C ALA A 157 -0.50 -1.15 16.01
N VAL A 158 -0.68 -2.01 15.01
CA VAL A 158 -0.81 -3.48 15.19
C VAL A 158 0.56 -4.15 15.22
#